data_AF-A0A945CR46-F1
#
_entry.id   AF-A0A945CR46-F1
#
_cell.length_a   1.000
_cell.length_b   1.000
_cell.length_c   1.000
_cell.angle_alpha   90.00
_cell.angle_beta   90.00
_cell.angle_gamma   90.00
#
_symmetry.space_group_name_H-M   'P 1'
#
loop_
_entity.id
_entity.type
_entity.pdbx_description
1 polymer ?
#
loop_
_entity_poly.entity_id
_entity_poly.type
_entity_poly.pdbx_seq_one_letter_code
_entity_poly.pdbx_strand_id
1 'polypeptide(L)'
;MSVQAAPAVVSRLATLRQDAMARGGSFIADANPFVRDVALWRALGERRSRVQVRARLLRELVGLAEIRILPDWNLAGEHMASGVGGFGFAFQGEPDVRTLQRIGELGIVDGDAEEVRRAVHTWSASGEPHFEIGAVDSENAVGPGSWTAVAPTHTAYWANGWIENHSIRDYAKVLRLGFAGIRREVEERLESADITDPDFPQRENFWKAALDICDAGMLLGRRYSERAE
;
A
#
# COMPACT_ATOMS: atom_id res chain seq x y z
N MET A 1 -36.40 -15.07 11.23
CA MET A 1 -36.03 -16.50 11.15
C MET A 1 -34.51 -16.59 11.14
N SER A 2 -33.91 -17.19 12.18
CA SER A 2 -32.45 -17.39 12.22
C SER A 2 -32.11 -18.54 11.28
N VAL A 3 -31.44 -18.23 10.16
CA VAL A 3 -30.90 -19.26 9.27
C VAL A 3 -29.65 -19.82 9.95
N GLN A 4 -29.77 -20.97 10.59
CA GLN A 4 -28.59 -21.68 11.09
C GLN A 4 -27.74 -22.11 9.90
N ALA A 5 -26.49 -21.68 9.88
CA ALA A 5 -25.53 -22.09 8.86
C ALA A 5 -25.31 -23.62 8.93
N ALA A 6 -25.14 -24.26 7.77
CA ALA A 6 -24.86 -25.69 7.71
C ALA A 6 -23.58 -26.03 8.52
N PRO A 7 -23.49 -27.20 9.16
CA PRO A 7 -22.34 -27.58 10.01
C PRO A 7 -20.96 -27.44 9.32
N ALA A 8 -20.89 -27.73 8.02
CA ALA A 8 -19.67 -27.55 7.22
C ALA A 8 -19.21 -26.07 7.13
N VAL A 9 -20.15 -25.13 7.04
CA VAL A 9 -19.85 -23.69 7.04
C VAL A 9 -19.31 -23.26 8.39
N VAL A 10 -19.90 -23.75 9.48
CA VAL A 10 -19.45 -23.45 10.85
C VAL A 10 -18.02 -23.97 11.08
N SER A 11 -17.74 -25.21 10.67
CA SER A 11 -16.40 -25.80 10.77
C SER A 11 -15.36 -25.01 9.99
N ARG A 12 -15.69 -24.61 8.75
CA ARG A 12 -14.79 -23.82 7.91
C ARG A 12 -14.50 -22.44 8.50
N LEU A 13 -15.53 -21.74 8.99
CA LEU A 13 -15.36 -20.43 9.62
C LEU A 13 -14.49 -20.51 10.89
N ALA A 14 -14.58 -21.60 11.65
CA ALA A 14 -13.71 -21.82 12.80
C ALA A 14 -12.24 -21.95 12.39
N THR A 15 -11.95 -22.73 11.35
CA THR A 15 -10.60 -22.86 10.77
C THR A 15 -10.06 -21.52 10.29
N LEU A 16 -10.85 -20.77 9.49
CA LEU A 16 -10.45 -19.46 8.97
C LEU A 16 -10.16 -18.45 10.10
N ARG A 17 -10.98 -18.47 11.17
CA ARG A 17 -10.75 -17.61 12.34
C ARG A 17 -9.44 -17.98 13.04
N GLN A 18 -9.18 -19.27 13.25
CA GLN A 18 -7.96 -19.73 13.91
C GLN A 18 -6.72 -19.32 13.11
N ASP A 19 -6.75 -19.50 11.78
CA ASP A 19 -5.67 -19.07 10.88
C ASP A 19 -5.43 -17.56 10.97
N ALA A 20 -6.48 -16.75 10.81
CA ALA A 20 -6.37 -15.29 10.87
C ALA A 20 -5.82 -14.81 12.22
N MET A 21 -6.24 -15.41 13.34
CA MET A 21 -5.72 -15.06 14.67
C MET A 21 -4.26 -15.46 14.84
N ALA A 22 -3.86 -16.64 14.37
CA ALA A 22 -2.48 -17.11 14.45
C ALA A 22 -1.52 -16.22 13.63
N ARG A 23 -2.03 -15.60 12.56
CA ARG A 23 -1.26 -14.75 11.64
C ARG A 23 -1.34 -13.25 11.95
N GLY A 24 -2.11 -12.86 12.97
CA GLY A 24 -2.35 -11.44 13.29
C GLY A 24 -3.14 -10.69 12.22
N GLY A 25 -3.99 -11.39 11.47
CA GLY A 25 -4.71 -10.88 10.30
C GLY A 25 -4.26 -11.58 9.02
N SER A 26 -4.34 -10.88 7.89
CA SER A 26 -3.94 -11.39 6.57
C SER A 26 -2.51 -10.93 6.24
N PHE A 27 -1.58 -11.21 7.17
CA PHE A 27 -0.16 -10.92 7.02
C PHE A 27 0.63 -12.18 6.72
N ILE A 28 1.67 -12.03 5.92
CA ILE A 28 2.61 -13.10 5.63
C ILE A 28 3.73 -13.04 6.66
N ALA A 29 3.87 -14.12 7.46
CA ALA A 29 4.74 -14.12 8.64
C ALA A 29 6.24 -13.93 8.32
N ASP A 30 6.71 -14.43 7.17
CA ASP A 30 8.10 -14.31 6.73
C ASP A 30 8.20 -13.53 5.41
N ALA A 31 7.38 -12.48 5.26
CA ALA A 31 7.44 -11.64 4.07
C ALA A 31 8.80 -10.93 3.95
N ASN A 32 9.28 -10.82 2.73
CA ASN A 32 10.56 -10.18 2.45
C ASN A 32 10.49 -8.68 2.79
N PRO A 33 11.36 -8.17 3.68
CA PRO A 33 11.25 -6.81 4.20
C PRO A 33 11.56 -5.74 3.15
N PHE A 34 12.28 -6.08 2.07
CA PHE A 34 12.70 -5.14 1.03
C PHE A 34 11.67 -4.97 -0.10
N VAL A 35 10.52 -5.64 -0.03
CA VAL A 35 9.50 -5.57 -1.09
C VAL A 35 9.07 -4.13 -1.37
N ARG A 36 8.89 -3.31 -0.33
CA ARG A 36 8.51 -1.90 -0.47
C ARG A 36 9.69 -1.02 -0.92
N ASP A 37 10.89 -1.33 -0.47
CA ASP A 37 12.14 -0.63 -0.81
C ASP A 37 12.44 -0.75 -2.31
N VAL A 38 12.40 -1.99 -2.82
CA VAL A 38 12.61 -2.27 -4.24
C VAL A 38 11.48 -1.68 -5.09
N ALA A 39 10.23 -1.76 -4.63
CA ALA A 39 9.11 -1.13 -5.31
C ALA A 39 9.28 0.40 -5.43
N LEU A 40 9.80 1.06 -4.38
CA LEU A 40 10.09 2.49 -4.40
C LEU A 40 11.22 2.82 -5.37
N TRP A 41 12.31 2.07 -5.31
CA TRP A 41 13.44 2.25 -6.22
C TRP A 41 13.01 2.13 -7.69
N ARG A 42 12.22 1.10 -8.05
CA ARG A 42 11.64 0.96 -9.39
C ARG A 42 10.72 2.11 -9.76
N ALA A 43 9.90 2.59 -8.82
CA ALA A 43 9.01 3.73 -9.04
C ALA A 43 9.74 5.06 -9.27
N LEU A 44 10.97 5.18 -8.75
CA LEU A 44 11.86 6.33 -8.93
C LEU A 44 12.75 6.25 -10.19
N GLY A 45 12.75 5.12 -10.90
CA GLY A 45 13.59 4.90 -12.08
C GLY A 45 13.29 5.84 -13.26
N GLU A 46 12.13 6.50 -13.24
CA GLU A 46 11.74 7.52 -14.21
C GLU A 46 11.45 8.86 -13.52
N ARG A 47 11.66 9.97 -14.24
CA ARG A 47 11.30 11.31 -13.75
C ARG A 47 9.78 11.43 -13.64
N ARG A 48 9.28 11.40 -12.41
CA ARG A 48 7.86 11.44 -12.06
C ARG A 48 7.60 12.47 -10.96
N SER A 49 6.39 13.04 -10.93
CA SER A 49 5.96 13.85 -9.79
C SER A 49 5.74 12.97 -8.55
N ARG A 50 5.72 13.56 -7.36
CA ARG A 50 5.56 12.80 -6.10
C ARG A 50 4.27 11.97 -6.07
N VAL A 51 3.17 12.48 -6.64
CA VAL A 51 1.90 11.74 -6.73
C VAL A 51 2.00 10.53 -7.66
N GLN A 52 2.69 10.67 -8.79
CA GLN A 52 2.96 9.57 -9.71
C GLN A 52 3.90 8.54 -9.09
N VAL A 53 4.94 8.94 -8.35
CA VAL A 53 5.82 8.01 -7.64
C VAL A 53 5.04 7.20 -6.60
N ARG A 54 4.12 7.82 -5.84
CA ARG A 54 3.28 7.10 -4.87
C ARG A 54 2.36 6.07 -5.55
N ALA A 55 1.76 6.41 -6.68
CA ALA A 55 0.93 5.48 -7.43
C ALA A 55 1.76 4.35 -8.07
N ARG A 56 2.91 4.69 -8.65
CA ARG A 56 3.82 3.72 -9.24
C ARG A 56 4.41 2.78 -8.20
N LEU A 57 4.74 3.28 -7.01
CA LEU A 57 5.15 2.48 -5.86
C LEU A 57 4.11 1.40 -5.55
N LEU A 58 2.81 1.74 -5.51
CA LEU A 58 1.75 0.74 -5.30
C LEU A 58 1.73 -0.30 -6.42
N ARG A 59 1.86 0.12 -7.67
CA ARG A 59 1.89 -0.79 -8.82
C ARG A 59 3.07 -1.76 -8.76
N GLU A 60 4.27 -1.26 -8.50
CA GLU A 60 5.48 -2.09 -8.34
C GLU A 60 5.35 -3.02 -7.11
N LEU A 61 4.77 -2.52 -6.02
CA LEU A 61 4.49 -3.30 -4.82
C LEU A 61 3.53 -4.45 -5.14
N VAL A 62 2.46 -4.20 -5.89
CA VAL A 62 1.55 -5.25 -6.36
C VAL A 62 2.27 -6.25 -7.26
N GLY A 63 3.32 -5.87 -7.99
CA GLY A 63 4.12 -6.82 -8.78
C GLY A 63 5.01 -7.72 -7.93
N LEU A 64 5.50 -7.22 -6.80
CA LEU A 64 6.48 -7.90 -5.94
C LEU A 64 5.85 -8.66 -4.76
N ALA A 65 4.69 -8.21 -4.27
CA ALA A 65 4.04 -8.77 -3.10
C ALA A 65 3.82 -10.27 -3.24
N GLU A 66 4.06 -11.03 -2.18
CA GLU A 66 3.76 -12.46 -2.19
C GLU A 66 2.23 -12.68 -2.20
N ILE A 67 1.76 -13.66 -2.98
CA ILE A 67 0.35 -14.02 -3.11
C ILE A 67 0.14 -15.45 -2.61
N ARG A 68 -0.75 -15.60 -1.64
CA ARG A 68 -1.16 -16.90 -1.09
C ARG A 68 -2.68 -17.06 -1.22
N ILE A 69 -3.09 -18.29 -1.51
CA ILE A 69 -4.46 -18.75 -1.38
C ILE A 69 -4.38 -19.95 -0.44
N LEU A 70 -4.88 -19.77 0.78
CA LEU A 70 -4.85 -20.83 1.80
C LEU A 70 -6.06 -21.75 1.64
N PRO A 71 -6.01 -22.97 2.23
CA PRO A 71 -7.18 -23.83 2.29
C PRO A 71 -8.40 -23.09 2.84
N ASP A 72 -9.59 -23.47 2.39
CA ASP A 72 -10.88 -22.93 2.82
C ASP A 72 -11.17 -21.47 2.44
N TRP A 73 -10.26 -20.78 1.76
CA TRP A 73 -10.46 -19.42 1.29
C TRP A 73 -11.43 -19.37 0.10
N ASN A 74 -12.59 -18.75 0.31
CA ASN A 74 -13.52 -18.37 -0.78
C ASN A 74 -13.36 -16.91 -1.23
N LEU A 75 -12.69 -16.09 -0.41
CA LEU A 75 -12.34 -14.71 -0.72
C LEU A 75 -10.87 -14.54 -0.30
N ALA A 76 -9.98 -14.45 -1.28
CA ALA A 76 -8.56 -14.34 -1.05
C ALA A 76 -8.10 -12.88 -1.00
N GLY A 77 -7.12 -12.61 -0.15
CA GLY A 77 -6.50 -11.30 -0.02
C GLY A 77 -5.50 -11.26 1.14
N GLU A 78 -4.26 -10.92 0.82
CA GLU A 78 -3.17 -10.68 1.76
C GLU A 78 -2.78 -9.20 1.76
N HIS A 79 -2.27 -8.72 2.89
CA HIS A 79 -1.58 -7.44 2.94
C HIS A 79 -0.31 -7.51 2.08
N MET A 80 -0.13 -6.52 1.20
CA MET A 80 0.93 -6.51 0.19
C MET A 80 2.35 -6.32 0.74
N ALA A 81 2.49 -5.87 1.99
CA ALA A 81 3.76 -5.78 2.70
C ALA A 81 3.53 -5.81 4.20
N SER A 82 4.40 -6.52 4.92
CA SER A 82 4.64 -6.34 6.34
C SER A 82 5.70 -5.25 6.49
N GLY A 83 5.30 -3.99 6.71
CA GLY A 83 6.29 -2.93 6.91
C GLY A 83 7.06 -3.14 8.21
N VAL A 84 8.32 -2.71 8.26
CA VAL A 84 9.01 -2.46 9.53
C VAL A 84 8.18 -1.39 10.27
N GLY A 85 7.63 -1.73 11.44
CA GLY A 85 6.71 -0.83 12.16
C GLY A 85 5.36 -0.58 11.48
N GLY A 86 4.92 -1.44 10.54
CA GLY A 86 3.60 -1.37 9.89
C GLY A 86 3.64 -0.87 8.44
N PHE A 87 4.20 0.32 8.17
CA PHE A 87 4.19 0.94 6.83
C PHE A 87 5.55 1.49 6.35
N GLY A 88 6.64 1.21 7.06
CA GLY A 88 7.98 1.70 6.77
C GLY A 88 8.72 0.92 5.67
N PHE A 89 9.98 1.32 5.44
CA PHE A 89 10.95 0.70 4.54
C PHE A 89 12.05 0.00 5.36
N ALA A 90 12.63 -1.08 4.84
CA ALA A 90 13.68 -1.82 5.54
C ALA A 90 14.94 -0.98 5.73
N PHE A 91 15.38 -0.25 4.70
CA PHE A 91 16.54 0.64 4.72
C PHE A 91 16.32 1.95 5.50
N GLN A 92 15.20 2.12 6.21
CA GLN A 92 15.14 3.14 7.27
C GLN A 92 15.96 2.76 8.50
N GLY A 93 16.24 1.46 8.68
CA GLY A 93 17.21 0.95 9.64
C GLY A 93 18.42 0.32 8.95
N GLU A 94 19.26 -0.35 9.74
CA GLU A 94 20.40 -1.13 9.25
C GLU A 94 20.10 -2.62 9.34
N PRO A 95 19.77 -3.29 8.22
CA PRO A 95 19.51 -4.73 8.22
C PRO A 95 20.80 -5.52 8.45
N ASP A 96 20.70 -6.65 9.17
CA ASP A 96 21.82 -7.58 9.30
C ASP A 96 22.14 -8.26 7.95
N VAL A 97 23.31 -8.91 7.86
CA VAL A 97 23.82 -9.53 6.63
C VAL A 97 22.85 -10.58 6.06
N ARG A 98 22.23 -11.41 6.92
CA ARG A 98 21.31 -12.46 6.48
C ARG A 98 20.02 -11.84 5.94
N THR A 99 19.52 -10.82 6.60
CA THR A 99 18.35 -10.06 6.13
C THR A 99 18.67 -9.42 4.79
N LEU A 100 19.79 -8.71 4.67
CA LEU A 100 20.21 -8.02 3.43
C LEU A 100 20.30 -8.96 2.22
N GLN A 101 20.77 -10.20 2.40
CA GLN A 101 20.83 -11.20 1.32
C GLN A 101 19.47 -11.49 0.68
N ARG A 102 18.36 -11.32 1.42
CA ARG A 102 17.01 -11.54 0.90
C ARG A 102 16.63 -10.52 -0.19
N ILE A 103 17.32 -9.39 -0.31
CA ILE A 103 17.03 -8.44 -1.40
C ILE A 103 17.25 -9.09 -2.78
N GLY A 104 18.14 -10.08 -2.89
CA GLY A 104 18.36 -10.86 -4.10
C GLY A 104 17.15 -11.66 -4.56
N GLU A 105 16.27 -12.07 -3.64
CA GLU A 105 15.00 -12.75 -3.96
C GLU A 105 14.08 -11.86 -4.82
N LEU A 106 14.28 -10.54 -4.79
CA LEU A 106 13.52 -9.55 -5.56
C LEU A 106 14.17 -9.19 -6.90
N GLY A 107 15.21 -9.95 -7.30
CA GLY A 107 15.95 -9.76 -8.55
C GLY A 107 16.95 -8.61 -8.51
N ILE A 108 17.36 -8.17 -7.32
CA ILE A 108 18.42 -7.17 -7.13
C ILE A 108 19.78 -7.88 -7.17
N VAL A 109 20.65 -7.45 -8.08
CA VAL A 109 22.01 -8.00 -8.22
C VAL A 109 23.01 -7.26 -7.33
N ASP A 110 24.17 -7.88 -7.10
CA ASP A 110 25.26 -7.30 -6.32
C ASP A 110 25.67 -5.93 -6.90
N GLY A 111 25.50 -4.87 -6.11
CA GLY A 111 25.76 -3.48 -6.49
C GLY A 111 24.53 -2.57 -6.47
N ASP A 112 23.35 -3.11 -6.77
CA ASP A 112 22.09 -2.33 -6.83
C ASP A 112 21.47 -2.10 -5.45
N ALA A 113 21.82 -2.91 -4.45
CA ALA A 113 21.30 -2.78 -3.09
C ALA A 113 21.57 -1.38 -2.47
N GLU A 114 22.74 -0.80 -2.77
CA GLU A 114 23.08 0.55 -2.31
C GLU A 114 22.29 1.64 -3.06
N GLU A 115 21.85 1.38 -4.29
CA GLU A 115 20.94 2.28 -4.99
C GLU A 115 19.53 2.24 -4.40
N VAL A 116 19.05 1.04 -4.07
CA VAL A 116 17.76 0.86 -3.37
C VAL A 116 17.80 1.58 -2.02
N ARG A 117 18.88 1.38 -1.25
CA ARG A 117 19.11 2.09 0.02
C ARG A 117 19.09 3.61 -0.16
N ARG A 118 19.82 4.12 -1.16
CA ARG A 118 19.87 5.56 -1.47
C ARG A 118 18.49 6.11 -1.84
N ALA A 119 17.69 5.36 -2.60
CA ALA A 119 16.34 5.73 -2.97
C ALA A 119 15.44 5.86 -1.73
N VAL A 120 15.49 4.88 -0.82
CA VAL A 120 14.74 4.91 0.45
C VAL A 120 15.17 6.07 1.33
N HIS A 121 16.47 6.29 1.52
CA HIS A 121 16.96 7.42 2.32
C HIS A 121 16.58 8.75 1.71
N THR A 122 16.70 8.92 0.39
CA THR A 122 16.31 10.18 -0.28
C THR A 122 14.82 10.44 -0.12
N TRP A 123 13.99 9.42 -0.32
CA TRP A 123 12.54 9.53 -0.14
C TRP A 123 12.17 9.86 1.31
N SER A 124 12.80 9.19 2.28
CA SER A 124 12.51 9.35 3.70
C SER A 124 13.07 10.66 4.27
N ALA A 125 14.22 11.12 3.78
CA ALA A 125 14.85 12.38 4.17
C ALA A 125 14.06 13.62 3.70
N SER A 126 13.15 13.46 2.72
CA SER A 126 12.24 14.53 2.31
C SER A 126 11.19 14.92 3.38
N GLY A 127 11.26 14.31 4.56
CA GLY A 127 10.33 14.47 5.67
C GLY A 127 9.14 13.52 5.53
N GLU A 128 8.56 13.13 6.67
CA GLU A 128 7.17 12.65 6.67
C GLU A 128 6.30 13.76 6.05
N PRO A 129 5.21 13.43 5.33
CA PRO A 129 4.28 14.42 4.82
C PRO A 129 3.43 15.00 5.96
N HIS A 130 4.10 15.47 7.02
CA HIS A 130 3.51 16.16 8.15
C HIS A 130 3.86 17.64 8.01
N PHE A 131 2.85 18.40 7.60
CA PHE A 131 2.92 19.85 7.61
C PHE A 131 1.77 20.34 8.48
N GLU A 132 2.10 20.82 9.66
CA GLU A 132 1.15 21.52 10.52
C GLU A 132 0.93 22.92 9.96
N ILE A 133 -0.33 23.31 9.86
CA ILE A 133 -0.73 24.68 9.52
C ILE A 133 -1.25 25.35 10.78
N GLY A 134 -0.74 26.55 11.08
CA GLY A 134 -1.12 27.32 12.26
C GLY A 134 -0.15 27.19 13.44
N ALA A 135 -0.49 27.84 14.54
CA ALA A 135 0.29 27.77 15.78
C ALA A 135 -0.12 26.52 16.57
N VAL A 136 0.87 25.74 17.00
CA VAL A 136 0.67 24.59 17.91
C VAL A 136 0.56 25.14 19.33
N ASP A 137 -0.55 24.88 20.01
CA ASP A 137 -0.68 25.20 21.43
C ASP A 137 0.15 24.25 22.31
N SER A 138 0.31 24.59 23.60
CA SER A 138 1.13 23.82 24.53
C SER A 138 0.62 22.39 24.78
N GLU A 139 -0.67 22.12 24.56
CA GLU A 139 -1.26 20.80 24.74
C GLU A 139 -0.96 19.90 23.54
N ASN A 140 -1.09 20.43 22.32
CA ASN A 140 -0.75 19.75 21.08
C ASN A 140 0.78 19.60 20.90
N ALA A 141 1.59 20.45 21.53
CA ALA A 141 3.06 20.33 21.55
C ALA A 141 3.57 19.14 22.38
N VAL A 142 2.74 18.55 23.25
CA VAL A 142 3.11 17.36 24.04
C VAL A 142 3.33 16.12 23.15
N GLY A 143 2.75 16.14 21.95
CA GLY A 143 2.96 15.13 20.92
C GLY A 143 1.64 14.61 20.34
N PRO A 144 1.69 13.95 19.17
CA PRO A 144 0.50 13.36 18.57
C PRO A 144 -0.07 12.25 19.46
N GLY A 145 -1.39 12.04 19.39
CA GLY A 145 -2.03 10.84 19.93
C GLY A 145 -1.36 9.58 19.37
N SER A 146 -1.18 8.56 20.22
CA SER A 146 -0.47 7.33 19.87
C SER A 146 -1.35 6.09 20.09
N TRP A 147 -1.21 5.10 19.21
CA TRP A 147 -1.81 3.76 19.35
C TRP A 147 -1.01 2.85 20.31
N THR A 148 0.03 3.37 20.96
CA THR A 148 0.82 2.61 21.94
C THR A 148 0.02 2.38 23.23
N ALA A 149 0.25 1.23 23.87
CA ALA A 149 -0.42 0.86 25.13
C ALA A 149 -0.18 1.87 26.27
N VAL A 150 0.88 2.68 26.16
CA VAL A 150 1.17 3.83 27.03
C VAL A 150 1.23 5.05 26.11
N ALA A 151 0.15 5.81 26.05
CA ALA A 151 0.09 7.02 25.23
C ALA A 151 0.62 8.22 26.03
N PRO A 152 1.53 9.05 25.46
CA PRO A 152 1.99 10.29 26.10
C PRO A 152 0.88 11.34 26.25
N THR A 153 -0.19 11.22 25.46
CA THR A 153 -1.33 12.14 25.43
C THR A 153 -2.65 11.39 25.56
N HIS A 154 -3.68 12.03 26.12
CA HIS A 154 -5.05 11.51 26.21
C HIS A 154 -5.86 11.73 24.93
N THR A 155 -5.19 12.03 23.82
CA THR A 155 -5.83 12.35 22.54
C THR A 155 -6.16 11.06 21.80
N ALA A 156 -7.42 10.61 21.91
CA ALA A 156 -7.91 9.40 21.23
C ALA A 156 -7.94 9.52 19.70
N TYR A 157 -7.85 10.75 19.18
CA TYR A 157 -7.90 11.04 17.75
C TYR A 157 -6.67 11.86 17.34
N TRP A 158 -5.69 11.18 16.76
CA TRP A 158 -4.83 11.80 15.77
C TRP A 158 -4.85 10.95 14.50
N ALA A 159 -5.29 11.57 13.41
CA ALA A 159 -5.48 10.92 12.13
C ALA A 159 -4.13 10.85 11.39
N ASN A 160 -3.24 9.94 11.81
CA ASN A 160 -2.07 9.56 10.99
C ASN A 160 -2.50 8.94 9.65
N GLY A 161 -3.79 8.58 9.50
CA GLY A 161 -4.44 8.41 8.22
C GLY A 161 -5.15 9.69 7.81
N TRP A 162 -4.86 10.22 6.62
CA TRP A 162 -5.62 11.34 6.06
C TRP A 162 -7.14 11.06 6.03
N ILE A 163 -7.97 12.08 5.74
CA ILE A 163 -9.43 11.94 5.54
C ILE A 163 -9.79 10.78 4.59
N GLU A 164 -8.87 10.42 3.70
CA GLU A 164 -8.90 9.28 2.81
C GLU A 164 -8.99 7.91 3.51
N ASN A 165 -8.43 7.74 4.71
CA ASN A 165 -8.53 6.49 5.48
C ASN A 165 -9.86 6.37 6.24
N HIS A 166 -10.60 7.48 6.43
CA HIS A 166 -11.91 7.53 7.10
C HIS A 166 -13.00 7.98 6.13
N SER A 167 -13.08 7.30 4.98
CA SER A 167 -14.03 7.63 3.94
C SER A 167 -14.71 6.39 3.38
N ILE A 168 -15.96 6.55 2.96
CA ILE A 168 -16.69 5.53 2.21
C ILE A 168 -16.38 5.76 0.74
N ARG A 169 -15.69 4.80 0.12
CA ARG A 169 -15.38 4.85 -1.31
C ARG A 169 -16.60 4.43 -2.13
N ASP A 170 -16.63 4.86 -3.39
CA ASP A 170 -17.64 4.43 -4.34
C ASP A 170 -17.37 2.99 -4.82
N TYR A 171 -17.57 2.03 -3.90
CA TYR A 171 -17.42 0.61 -4.17
C TYR A 171 -18.38 0.15 -5.28
N ALA A 172 -19.56 0.75 -5.37
CA ALA A 172 -20.55 0.45 -6.41
C ALA A 172 -20.01 0.77 -7.81
N LYS A 173 -19.29 1.88 -7.98
CA LYS A 173 -18.62 2.21 -9.23
C LYS A 173 -17.54 1.19 -9.60
N VAL A 174 -16.71 0.77 -8.64
CA VAL A 174 -15.68 -0.26 -8.89
C VAL A 174 -16.32 -1.58 -9.28
N LEU A 175 -17.40 -2.01 -8.61
CA LEU A 175 -18.12 -3.23 -8.96
C LEU A 175 -18.75 -3.17 -10.36
N ARG A 176 -19.27 -2.01 -10.75
CA ARG A 176 -19.92 -1.80 -12.06
C ARG A 176 -18.93 -1.69 -13.22
N LEU A 177 -17.81 -0.99 -13.02
CA LEU A 177 -16.88 -0.64 -14.10
C LEU A 177 -15.59 -1.48 -14.09
N GLY A 178 -15.21 -1.99 -12.92
CA GLY A 178 -13.86 -2.47 -12.65
C GLY A 178 -12.80 -1.38 -12.76
N PHE A 179 -11.56 -1.73 -12.44
CA PHE A 179 -10.42 -0.83 -12.66
C PHE A 179 -10.22 -0.49 -14.14
N ALA A 180 -10.55 -1.41 -15.06
CA ALA A 180 -10.46 -1.16 -16.49
C ALA A 180 -11.45 -0.07 -16.96
N GLY A 181 -12.68 -0.04 -16.45
CA GLY A 181 -13.64 1.00 -16.80
C GLY A 181 -13.29 2.35 -16.18
N ILE A 182 -12.80 2.38 -14.94
CA ILE A 182 -12.29 3.61 -14.32
C ILE A 182 -11.08 4.15 -15.09
N ARG A 183 -10.17 3.27 -15.54
CA ARG A 183 -9.03 3.65 -16.37
C ARG A 183 -9.48 4.39 -17.64
N ARG A 184 -10.46 3.85 -18.36
CA ARG A 184 -11.01 4.49 -19.58
C ARG A 184 -11.56 5.88 -19.29
N GLU A 185 -12.31 6.06 -18.21
CA GLU A 185 -12.78 7.40 -17.82
C GLU A 185 -11.61 8.37 -17.59
N VAL A 186 -10.50 7.91 -16.99
CA VAL A 186 -9.30 8.74 -16.79
C VAL A 186 -8.61 9.07 -18.12
N GLU A 187 -8.48 8.11 -19.02
CA GLU A 187 -7.93 8.29 -20.36
C GLU A 187 -8.74 9.33 -21.15
N GLU A 188 -10.08 9.22 -21.16
CA GLU A 188 -10.98 10.19 -21.78
C GLU A 188 -10.79 11.61 -21.23
N ARG A 189 -10.56 11.75 -19.91
CA ARG A 189 -10.29 13.07 -19.29
C ARG A 189 -8.93 13.64 -19.69
N LEU A 190 -7.92 12.79 -19.79
CA LEU A 190 -6.58 13.19 -20.20
C LEU A 190 -6.56 13.63 -21.67
N GLU A 191 -7.25 12.90 -22.54
CA GLU A 191 -7.34 13.19 -23.98
C GLU A 191 -8.13 14.47 -24.30
N SER A 192 -9.16 14.78 -23.51
CA SER A 192 -10.02 15.96 -23.71
C SER A 192 -9.57 17.22 -22.97
N ALA A 193 -8.45 17.15 -22.23
CA ALA A 193 -7.99 18.26 -21.41
C ALA A 193 -7.37 19.41 -22.24
N ASP A 194 -7.68 20.64 -21.86
CA ASP A 194 -7.04 21.83 -22.41
C ASP A 194 -5.63 22.00 -21.81
N ILE A 195 -4.61 21.80 -22.64
CA ILE A 195 -3.20 21.92 -22.23
C ILE A 195 -2.78 23.36 -21.91
N THR A 196 -3.59 24.35 -22.28
CA THR A 196 -3.35 25.77 -22.00
C THR A 196 -3.96 26.23 -20.67
N ASP A 197 -4.79 25.39 -20.04
CA ASP A 197 -5.31 25.63 -18.69
C ASP A 197 -4.13 25.64 -17.69
N PRO A 198 -3.94 26.71 -16.89
CA PRO A 198 -2.85 26.78 -15.92
C PRO A 198 -2.85 25.65 -14.88
N ASP A 199 -4.00 25.02 -14.61
CA ASP A 199 -4.09 23.87 -13.69
C ASP A 199 -3.76 22.53 -14.38
N PHE A 200 -3.63 22.51 -15.70
CA PHE A 200 -3.40 21.29 -16.47
C PHE A 200 -2.24 20.45 -15.91
N PRO A 201 -1.05 21.01 -15.59
CA PRO A 201 0.05 20.22 -15.04
C PRO A 201 -0.33 19.46 -13.74
N GLN A 202 -1.15 20.05 -12.87
CA GLN A 202 -1.58 19.38 -11.65
C GLN A 202 -2.56 18.24 -11.95
N ARG A 203 -3.53 18.49 -12.82
CA ARG A 203 -4.54 17.49 -13.23
C ARG A 203 -3.89 16.33 -13.99
N GLU A 204 -2.97 16.62 -14.90
CA GLU A 204 -2.22 15.64 -15.66
C GLU A 204 -1.40 14.71 -14.75
N ASN A 205 -0.73 15.29 -13.74
CA ASN A 205 -0.01 14.53 -12.74
C ASN A 205 -0.92 13.56 -11.98
N PHE A 206 -2.12 14.01 -11.59
CA PHE A 206 -3.13 13.17 -10.95
C PHE A 206 -3.65 12.06 -11.88
N TRP A 207 -4.03 12.39 -13.12
CA TRP A 207 -4.55 11.40 -14.07
C TRP A 207 -3.53 10.31 -14.37
N LYS A 208 -2.27 10.68 -14.64
CA LYS A 208 -1.18 9.70 -14.83
C LYS A 208 -0.99 8.80 -13.60
N ALA A 209 -1.09 9.35 -12.39
CA ALA A 209 -1.05 8.56 -11.17
C ALA A 209 -2.27 7.62 -11.06
N ALA A 210 -3.48 8.09 -11.38
CA ALA A 210 -4.69 7.28 -11.37
C ALA A 210 -4.63 6.09 -12.36
N LEU A 211 -3.97 6.27 -13.52
CA LEU A 211 -3.71 5.18 -14.46
C LEU A 211 -2.83 4.08 -13.83
N ASP A 212 -1.76 4.44 -13.12
CA ASP A 212 -0.91 3.47 -12.40
C ASP A 212 -1.70 2.74 -11.29
N ILE A 213 -2.62 3.42 -10.60
CA ILE A 213 -3.51 2.79 -9.60
C ILE A 213 -4.46 1.77 -10.26
N CYS A 214 -5.06 2.12 -11.40
CA CYS A 214 -5.93 1.20 -12.12
C CYS A 214 -5.15 -0.02 -12.62
N ASP A 215 -3.94 0.19 -13.14
CA ASP A 215 -3.04 -0.89 -13.55
C ASP A 215 -2.67 -1.80 -12.40
N ALA A 216 -2.39 -1.24 -11.23
CA ALA A 216 -2.13 -2.01 -10.01
C ALA A 216 -3.34 -2.88 -9.63
N GLY A 217 -4.55 -2.30 -9.63
CA GLY A 217 -5.78 -3.04 -9.32
C GLY A 217 -6.05 -4.20 -10.29
N MET A 218 -5.85 -3.97 -11.59
CA MET A 218 -5.96 -5.03 -12.60
C MET A 218 -4.87 -6.10 -12.45
N LEU A 219 -3.63 -5.70 -12.18
CA LEU A 219 -2.52 -6.62 -11.96
C LEU A 219 -2.78 -7.53 -10.76
N LEU A 220 -3.25 -6.97 -9.64
CA LEU A 220 -3.56 -7.74 -8.44
C LEU A 220 -4.58 -8.85 -8.73
N GLY A 221 -5.68 -8.50 -9.42
CA GLY A 221 -6.70 -9.47 -9.81
C GLY A 221 -6.14 -10.60 -10.68
N ARG A 222 -5.31 -10.28 -11.68
CA ARG A 222 -4.65 -11.29 -12.52
C ARG A 222 -3.75 -12.22 -11.71
N ARG A 223 -2.91 -11.67 -10.82
CA ARG A 223 -1.99 -12.47 -10.00
C ARG A 223 -2.72 -13.44 -9.07
N TYR A 224 -3.86 -13.06 -8.50
CA TYR A 224 -4.70 -13.99 -7.73
C TYR A 224 -5.36 -15.04 -8.62
N SER A 225 -5.78 -14.68 -9.83
CA SER A 225 -6.34 -15.63 -10.81
C SER A 225 -5.30 -16.69 -11.18
N GLU A 226 -4.09 -16.27 -11.56
CA GLU A 226 -2.97 -17.15 -11.93
C GLU A 226 -2.55 -18.07 -10.77
N ARG A 227 -2.71 -17.62 -9.52
CA ARG A 227 -2.36 -18.40 -8.33
C ARG A 227 -3.44 -19.40 -7.92
N ALA A 228 -4.67 -19.22 -8.41
CA ALA A 228 -5.81 -20.10 -8.15
C ALA A 228 -5.90 -21.27 -9.15
N GLU A 229 -5.26 -21.12 -10.31
CA GLU A 229 -5.03 -22.19 -11.29
C GLU A 229 -3.96 -23.20 -10.80
#